data_AF-A0A660LZV5-F1
#
_entry.id   AF-A0A660LZV5-F1
#
_cell.length_a   1.000
_cell.length_b   1.000
_cell.length_c   1.000
_cell.angle_alpha   90.00
_cell.angle_beta   90.00
_cell.angle_gamma   90.00
#
_symmetry.space_group_name_H-M   'P 1'
#
loop_
_entity.id
_entity.type
_entity.pdbx_description
1 polymer ?
#
loop_
_entity_poly.entity_id
_entity_poly.type
_entity_poly.pdbx_seq_one_letter_code
_entity_poly.pdbx_strand_id
1 'polypeptide(L)'
;MRIRYHHQLRYYVLCAIIALSGAGILPFLTNSAAADDARSNGSSTSRIINIYDNGREQSLITKAFTVRQALDSIGVELDEQRDIVEPGLNTQITNSDFKINIYRSRA
;
A
#
# COMPACT_ATOMS: atom_id res chain seq x y z
N MET A 1 -28.24 -18.36 12.65
CA MET A 1 -27.92 -18.97 11.33
C MET A 1 -28.65 -18.18 10.24
N ARG A 2 -27.90 -17.43 9.39
CA ARG A 2 -28.26 -16.86 8.07
C ARG A 2 -27.35 -15.64 7.74
N ILE A 3 -26.05 -15.88 7.53
CA ILE A 3 -25.03 -14.85 7.18
C ILE A 3 -24.54 -15.09 5.74
N ARG A 4 -25.46 -15.26 4.77
CA ARG A 4 -25.07 -15.69 3.40
C ARG A 4 -25.80 -14.99 2.26
N TYR A 5 -26.43 -13.83 2.51
CA TYR A 5 -27.25 -13.11 1.52
C TYR A 5 -26.73 -11.73 1.08
N HIS A 6 -25.78 -11.10 1.80
CA HIS A 6 -25.34 -9.74 1.45
C HIS A 6 -24.18 -9.67 0.45
N HIS A 7 -23.49 -10.78 0.17
CA HIS A 7 -22.33 -10.80 -0.74
C HIS A 7 -22.69 -10.91 -2.23
N GLN A 8 -23.82 -11.55 -2.56
CA GLN A 8 -24.26 -11.73 -3.96
C GLN A 8 -25.02 -10.49 -4.49
N LEU A 9 -25.63 -9.71 -3.59
CA LEU A 9 -26.38 -8.50 -3.92
C LEU A 9 -25.47 -7.29 -4.21
N ARG A 10 -24.26 -7.26 -3.61
CA ARG A 10 -23.26 -6.20 -3.83
C ARG A 10 -22.54 -6.31 -5.18
N TYR A 11 -22.37 -7.51 -5.71
CA TYR A 11 -21.72 -7.75 -7.01
C TYR A 11 -22.55 -7.26 -8.20
N TYR A 12 -23.88 -7.30 -8.09
CA TYR A 12 -24.77 -6.85 -9.18
C TYR A 12 -24.86 -5.32 -9.33
N VAL A 13 -24.67 -4.56 -8.24
CA VAL A 13 -24.68 -3.09 -8.28
C VAL A 13 -23.38 -2.52 -8.85
N LEU A 14 -22.25 -3.23 -8.71
CA LEU A 14 -20.95 -2.81 -9.26
C LEU A 14 -20.85 -2.99 -10.78
N CYS A 15 -21.49 -4.02 -11.36
CA CYS A 15 -21.48 -4.22 -12.82
C CYS A 15 -22.34 -3.20 -13.59
N ALA A 16 -23.34 -2.58 -12.94
CA ALA A 16 -24.23 -1.61 -13.58
C ALA A 16 -23.61 -0.22 -13.79
N ILE A 17 -22.53 0.13 -13.08
CA ILE A 17 -21.87 1.44 -13.17
C ILE A 17 -20.78 1.46 -14.27
N ILE A 18 -20.18 0.32 -14.57
CA ILE A 18 -19.07 0.19 -15.55
C ILE A 18 -19.57 0.29 -17.00
N ALA A 19 -20.87 0.14 -17.26
CA ALA A 19 -21.45 0.21 -18.60
C ALA A 19 -21.96 1.60 -19.04
N LEU A 20 -21.88 2.64 -18.19
CA LEU A 20 -22.46 3.96 -18.46
C LEU A 20 -21.46 5.12 -18.39
N SER A 21 -20.24 4.93 -18.89
CA SER A 21 -19.26 6.02 -19.06
C SER A 21 -18.46 5.82 -20.36
N GLY A 22 -19.19 5.64 -21.46
CA GLY A 22 -18.69 5.90 -22.79
C GLY A 22 -18.74 7.40 -23.11
N ALA A 23 -17.62 7.92 -23.61
CA ALA A 23 -17.40 9.23 -24.25
C ALA A 23 -17.06 10.43 -23.33
N GLY A 24 -15.76 10.78 -23.29
CA GLY A 24 -15.27 12.01 -22.67
C GLY A 24 -13.73 12.19 -22.67
N ILE A 25 -13.09 12.11 -23.84
CA ILE A 25 -11.95 12.94 -24.29
C ILE A 25 -10.88 13.36 -23.24
N LEU A 26 -9.72 12.70 -23.28
CA LEU A 26 -8.39 13.22 -22.87
C LEU A 26 -8.06 14.56 -23.60
N PRO A 27 -7.21 15.50 -23.09
CA PRO A 27 -6.28 15.37 -21.96
C PRO A 27 -6.14 16.64 -21.05
N PHE A 28 -5.97 16.46 -19.74
CA PHE A 28 -5.23 17.43 -18.91
C PHE A 28 -3.83 16.88 -18.65
N LEU A 29 -2.94 17.21 -19.59
CA LEU A 29 -1.49 17.10 -19.45
C LEU A 29 -1.03 18.10 -18.38
N THR A 30 -1.08 17.73 -17.12
CA THR A 30 -0.17 18.30 -16.13
C THR A 30 0.96 17.32 -15.94
N ASN A 31 2.05 17.62 -16.65
CA ASN A 31 3.39 17.09 -16.46
C ASN A 31 3.87 17.44 -15.05
N SER A 32 3.41 16.71 -14.05
CA SER A 32 4.13 16.60 -12.79
C SER A 32 5.26 15.63 -13.06
N ALA A 33 6.39 16.21 -13.48
CA ALA A 33 7.66 15.51 -13.55
C ALA A 33 7.87 14.81 -12.20
N ALA A 34 7.73 13.49 -12.21
CA ALA A 34 8.35 12.66 -11.20
C ALA A 34 9.85 13.00 -11.28
N ALA A 35 10.33 13.75 -10.30
CA ALA A 35 11.74 13.78 -10.01
C ALA A 35 12.11 12.36 -9.59
N ASP A 36 12.50 11.57 -10.58
CA ASP A 36 13.14 10.28 -10.41
C ASP A 36 14.54 10.57 -9.86
N ASP A 37 14.61 10.88 -8.56
CA ASP A 37 15.85 10.85 -7.80
C ASP A 37 16.24 9.38 -7.65
N ALA A 38 16.82 8.86 -8.73
CA ALA A 38 17.49 7.58 -8.83
C ALA A 38 18.67 7.55 -7.85
N ARG A 39 18.36 7.30 -6.58
CA ARG A 39 19.29 6.69 -5.63
C ARG A 39 18.74 5.35 -5.19
N SER A 40 18.42 4.51 -6.18
CA SER A 40 18.31 3.06 -5.99
C SER A 40 19.71 2.47 -5.79
N ASN A 41 20.39 2.85 -4.72
CA ASN A 41 21.47 2.04 -4.17
C ASN A 41 20.85 0.96 -3.27
N GLY A 42 19.88 0.24 -3.84
CA GLY A 42 19.19 -0.86 -3.22
C GLY A 42 20.11 -2.06 -3.29
N SER A 43 20.74 -2.39 -2.16
CA SER A 43 21.38 -3.69 -1.96
C SER A 43 20.48 -4.78 -2.56
N SER A 44 20.97 -5.53 -3.54
CA SER A 44 20.22 -6.58 -4.26
C SER A 44 19.85 -7.79 -3.38
N THR A 45 20.07 -7.68 -2.08
CA THR A 45 19.74 -8.66 -1.06
C THR A 45 18.25 -8.57 -0.72
N SER A 46 17.48 -9.54 -1.17
CA SER A 46 16.10 -9.76 -0.70
C SER A 46 16.11 -10.08 0.80
N ARG A 47 15.21 -9.47 1.55
CA ARG A 47 15.08 -9.65 3.01
C ARG A 47 13.65 -9.98 3.38
N ILE A 48 13.49 -10.78 4.43
CA ILE A 48 12.19 -11.06 5.03
C ILE A 48 11.87 -9.92 6.00
N ILE A 49 10.69 -9.33 5.86
CA ILE A 49 10.16 -8.32 6.77
C ILE A 49 8.78 -8.75 7.26
N ASN A 50 8.44 -8.33 8.48
CA ASN A 50 7.14 -8.57 9.10
C ASN A 50 6.43 -7.23 9.28
N ILE A 51 5.23 -7.12 8.73
CA ILE A 51 4.39 -5.93 8.81
C ILE A 51 3.20 -6.26 9.70
N TYR A 52 2.99 -5.44 10.72
CA TYR A 52 1.86 -5.53 11.61
C TYR A 52 0.93 -4.35 11.37
N ASP A 53 -0.27 -4.64 10.87
CA ASP A 53 -1.32 -3.65 10.61
C ASP A 53 -2.60 -4.06 11.35
N ASN A 54 -2.98 -3.29 12.36
CA ASN A 54 -4.28 -3.42 13.04
C ASN A 54 -4.60 -4.87 13.50
N GLY A 55 -3.64 -5.54 14.14
CA GLY A 55 -3.84 -6.92 14.60
C GLY A 55 -3.46 -8.00 13.61
N ARG A 56 -3.14 -7.65 12.36
CA ARG A 56 -2.78 -8.59 11.30
C ARG A 56 -1.28 -8.52 11.05
N GLU A 57 -0.61 -9.65 11.17
CA GLU A 57 0.80 -9.78 10.79
C GLU A 57 0.90 -10.37 9.39
N GLN A 58 1.77 -9.79 8.56
CA GLN A 58 2.11 -10.27 7.23
C GLN A 58 3.62 -10.30 7.06
N SER A 59 4.16 -11.46 6.68
CA SER A 59 5.56 -11.59 6.30
C SER A 59 5.71 -11.51 4.78
N LEU A 60 6.75 -10.80 4.34
CA LEU A 60 7.00 -10.45 2.95
C LEU A 60 8.50 -10.50 2.67
N ILE A 61 8.87 -11.03 1.51
CA ILE A 61 10.24 -10.91 0.99
C ILE A 61 10.30 -9.65 0.13
N THR A 62 11.10 -8.66 0.53
CA THR A 62 11.25 -7.40 -0.20
C THR A 62 12.71 -7.08 -0.49
N LYS A 63 12.94 -6.31 -1.56
CA LYS A 63 14.23 -5.68 -1.88
C LYS A 63 14.25 -4.19 -1.53
N ALA A 64 13.21 -3.71 -0.85
CA ALA A 64 13.08 -2.32 -0.44
C ALA A 64 14.23 -1.92 0.50
N PHE A 65 14.73 -0.69 0.30
CA PHE A 65 15.78 -0.12 1.12
C PHE A 65 15.22 0.59 2.36
N THR A 66 13.99 1.09 2.27
CA THR A 66 13.32 1.86 3.34
C THR A 66 11.95 1.28 3.68
N VAL A 67 11.44 1.61 4.87
CA VAL A 67 10.05 1.29 5.28
C VAL A 67 9.03 1.79 4.25
N ARG A 68 9.15 3.04 3.75
CA ARG A 68 8.24 3.60 2.72
C ARG A 68 8.15 2.71 1.48
N GLN A 69 9.30 2.46 0.85
CA GLN A 69 9.39 1.56 -0.32
C GLN A 69 8.80 0.17 -0.07
N ALA A 70 8.97 -0.39 1.14
CA ALA A 70 8.41 -1.69 1.47
C ALA A 70 6.88 -1.66 1.52
N LEU A 71 6.30 -0.63 2.13
CA LEU A 71 4.85 -0.45 2.22
C LEU A 71 4.23 -0.13 0.85
N ASP A 72 4.91 0.71 0.06
CA ASP A 72 4.51 1.02 -1.33
C ASP A 72 4.51 -0.24 -2.21
N SER A 73 5.47 -1.15 -2.01
CA SER A 73 5.60 -2.38 -2.80
C SER A 73 4.42 -3.35 -2.66
N ILE A 74 3.65 -3.24 -1.56
CA ILE A 74 2.45 -4.03 -1.34
C ILE A 74 1.17 -3.20 -1.42
N GLY A 75 1.28 -1.92 -1.80
CA GLY A 75 0.14 -1.01 -1.94
C GLY A 75 -0.57 -0.70 -0.62
N VAL A 76 0.17 -0.55 0.49
CA VAL A 76 -0.43 -0.05 1.73
C VAL A 76 -0.72 1.44 1.59
N GLU A 77 -1.99 1.80 1.63
CA GLU A 77 -2.39 3.20 1.78
C GLU A 77 -2.26 3.62 3.25
N LEU A 78 -1.44 4.63 3.49
CA LEU A 78 -1.23 5.27 4.78
C LEU A 78 -1.83 6.67 4.76
N ASP A 79 -2.56 7.02 5.82
CA ASP A 79 -2.89 8.41 6.09
C ASP A 79 -1.75 9.05 6.87
N GLU A 80 -0.86 9.80 6.22
CA GLU A 80 0.31 10.40 6.87
C GLU A 80 -0.05 11.38 8.03
N GLN A 81 -1.30 11.84 8.12
CA GLN A 81 -1.75 12.72 9.20
C GLN A 81 -2.27 11.96 10.42
N ARG A 82 -2.66 10.69 10.25
CA ARG A 82 -3.41 9.91 11.24
C ARG A 82 -2.73 8.60 11.60
N ASP A 83 -2.05 7.98 10.65
CA ASP A 83 -1.37 6.70 10.81
C ASP A 83 0.07 6.94 11.27
N ILE A 84 0.48 6.18 12.29
CA ILE A 84 1.86 6.21 12.80
C ILE A 84 2.54 4.90 12.38
N VAL A 85 3.72 5.01 11.81
CA VAL A 85 4.53 3.85 11.40
C VAL A 85 5.81 3.80 12.22
N GLU A 86 6.08 2.64 12.83
CA GLU A 86 7.32 2.36 13.55
C GLU A 86 8.00 1.12 12.98
N PRO A 87 9.28 1.17 12.59
CA PRO A 87 10.13 2.36 12.47
C PRO A 87 9.61 3.36 11.44
N GLY A 88 10.01 4.63 11.54
CA GLY A 88 9.50 5.69 10.65
C GLY A 88 9.75 5.42 9.16
N LEU A 89 8.97 6.04 8.28
CA LEU A 89 8.93 5.74 6.83
C LEU A 89 10.30 5.81 6.11
N ASN A 90 11.19 6.69 6.55
CA ASN A 90 12.51 6.86 5.96
C ASN A 90 13.57 5.95 6.60
N THR A 91 13.18 5.10 7.55
CA THR A 91 14.11 4.18 8.23
C THR A 91 14.58 3.15 7.23
N GLN A 92 15.90 2.96 7.19
CA GLN A 92 16.51 1.96 6.34
C GLN A 92 16.26 0.56 6.90
N ILE A 93 15.80 -0.33 6.05
CA ILE A 93 15.80 -1.76 6.33
C ILE A 93 17.25 -2.20 6.21
N THR A 94 17.86 -2.72 7.26
CA THR A 94 19.29 -3.13 7.28
C THR A 94 19.47 -4.62 7.50
N ASN A 95 18.54 -5.24 8.22
CA ASN A 95 18.62 -6.63 8.65
C ASN A 95 17.49 -7.48 8.06
N SER A 96 17.70 -8.79 8.07
CA SER A 96 16.62 -9.78 7.92
C SER A 96 15.74 -9.80 9.19
N ASP A 97 14.46 -10.14 9.06
CA ASP A 97 13.45 -10.13 10.13
C ASP A 97 13.07 -8.74 10.63
N PHE A 98 13.14 -7.74 9.75
CA PHE A 98 12.78 -6.36 10.07
C PHE A 98 11.27 -6.24 10.36
N LYS A 99 10.92 -5.67 11.51
CA LYS A 99 9.52 -5.49 11.94
C LYS A 99 9.06 -4.07 11.65
N ILE A 100 7.87 -3.95 11.07
CA ILE A 100 7.20 -2.68 10.78
C ILE A 100 5.82 -2.75 11.43
N ASN A 101 5.51 -1.80 12.31
CA ASN A 101 4.24 -1.64 12.98
C ASN A 101 3.52 -0.43 12.40
N ILE A 102 2.25 -0.61 12.05
CA ILE A 102 1.36 0.45 11.59
C ILE A 102 0.25 0.61 12.64
N TYR A 103 0.23 1.78 13.27
CA TYR A 103 -0.78 2.20 14.23
C TYR A 103 -1.77 3.12 13.52
N ARG A 104 -2.93 2.56 13.16
CA ARG A 104 -3.99 3.34 12.50
C ARG A 104 -4.82 4.11 13.51
N SER A 105 -4.96 5.42 13.31
CA SER A 105 -5.84 6.25 14.15
C SER A 105 -7.29 6.08 13.71
N ARG A 106 -8.02 5.33 14.52
CA ARG A 106 -9.46 5.09 14.35
C ARG A 106 -10.19 6.40 14.68
N ALA A 107 -11.09 6.82 13.80
CA ALA A 107 -12.16 7.74 14.18
C ALA A 107 -13.24 6.95 14.93
#